data_AF-A0A4P7CTM9-F1
#
_entry.id   AF-A0A4P7CTM9-F1
#
_cell.length_a   1.000
_cell.length_b   1.000
_cell.length_c   1.000
_cell.angle_alpha   90.00
_cell.angle_beta   90.00
_cell.angle_gamma   90.00
#
_symmetry.space_group_name_H-M   'P 1'
#
loop_
_entity.id
_entity.type
_entity.pdbx_description
1 polymer ?
#
loop_
_entity_poly.entity_id
_entity_poly.type
_entity_poly.pdbx_seq_one_letter_code
_entity_poly.pdbx_strand_id
1 'polypeptide(L)'
;MHTSPQAATRTYAQNFKDMVLATCIATAYKNDKDAAIDAGSSVSALRDWTYYDLDKAPDVIKALVESYLARDYHNPLADAETKDVRFDMLKCLDLYHSTELDAQVRRLVSKPNHTYRQDNPKPANTQAP
;
A
#
# COMPACT_ATOMS: atom_id res chain seq x y z
N MET A 1 23.00 -6.76 13.61
CA MET A 1 21.63 -7.02 14.12
C MET A 1 20.64 -6.51 13.08
N HIS A 2 19.90 -7.38 12.40
CA HIS A 2 18.79 -6.93 11.56
C HIS A 2 17.59 -6.67 12.46
N THR A 3 17.27 -5.39 12.66
CA THR A 3 15.97 -4.98 13.18
C THR A 3 14.90 -5.45 12.21
N SER A 4 13.84 -6.08 12.71
CA SER A 4 12.70 -6.45 11.87
C SER A 4 12.16 -5.20 11.15
N PRO A 5 11.59 -5.33 9.93
CA PRO A 5 10.96 -4.20 9.24
C PRO A 5 9.99 -3.44 10.13
N GLN A 6 9.86 -2.12 9.96
CA GLN A 6 8.88 -1.33 10.74
C GLN A 6 7.44 -1.76 10.45
N ALA A 7 7.18 -2.43 9.31
CA ALA A 7 5.88 -3.02 8.99
C ALA A 7 5.36 -3.92 10.13
N ALA A 8 6.23 -4.67 10.82
CA ALA A 8 5.85 -5.51 11.96
C ALA A 8 5.25 -4.73 13.15
N THR A 9 5.55 -3.43 13.25
CA THR A 9 5.09 -2.52 14.33
C THR A 9 4.01 -1.55 13.90
N ARG A 10 3.71 -1.45 12.61
CA ARG A 10 2.60 -0.65 12.10
C ARG A 10 1.30 -1.45 12.25
N THR A 11 0.19 -0.73 12.26
CA THR A 11 -1.12 -1.37 12.31
C THR A 11 -1.42 -2.10 11.00
N TYR A 12 -2.23 -3.15 11.06
CA TYR A 12 -2.69 -3.85 9.85
C TYR A 12 -3.39 -2.91 8.87
N ALA A 13 -4.14 -1.93 9.38
CA ALA A 13 -4.73 -0.87 8.56
C ALA A 13 -3.66 -0.07 7.79
N GLN A 14 -2.61 0.37 8.48
CA GLN A 14 -1.53 1.12 7.84
C GLN A 14 -0.79 0.28 6.80
N ASN A 15 -0.41 -0.95 7.15
CA ASN A 15 0.26 -1.85 6.20
C ASN A 15 -0.61 -2.17 4.98
N PHE A 16 -1.94 -2.28 5.16
CA PHE A 16 -2.87 -2.45 4.04
C PHE A 16 -2.88 -1.20 3.14
N LYS A 17 -2.95 0.00 3.71
CA LYS A 17 -2.86 1.25 2.92
C LYS A 17 -1.53 1.38 2.19
N ASP A 18 -0.42 1.08 2.86
CA ASP A 18 0.93 1.08 2.27
C ASP A 18 0.99 0.09 1.08
N MET A 19 0.35 -1.07 1.21
CA MET A 19 0.27 -2.08 0.15
C MET A 19 -0.55 -1.59 -1.04
N VAL A 20 -1.67 -0.91 -0.80
CA VAL A 20 -2.49 -0.32 -1.87
C VAL A 20 -1.75 0.82 -2.57
N LEU A 21 -1.02 1.67 -1.84
CA LEU A 21 -0.15 2.70 -2.42
C LEU A 21 0.91 2.08 -3.32
N ALA A 22 1.62 1.05 -2.86
CA ALA A 22 2.61 0.33 -3.66
C ALA A 22 1.98 -0.31 -4.91
N THR A 23 0.76 -0.84 -4.80
CA THR A 23 0.00 -1.37 -5.95
C THR A 23 -0.33 -0.28 -6.97
N CYS A 24 -0.72 0.91 -6.50
CA CYS A 24 -0.99 2.05 -7.35
C CYS A 24 0.26 2.48 -8.13
N ILE A 25 1.40 2.61 -7.44
CA ILE A 25 2.68 2.98 -8.05
C ILE A 25 3.12 1.93 -9.07
N ALA A 26 3.07 0.64 -8.72
CA ALA A 26 3.41 -0.43 -9.66
C ALA A 26 2.54 -0.40 -10.93
N THR A 27 1.25 -0.06 -10.79
CA THR A 27 0.30 0.03 -11.91
C THR A 27 0.55 1.28 -12.78
N ALA A 28 0.76 2.44 -12.14
CA ALA A 28 1.06 3.71 -12.78
C ALA A 28 2.37 3.69 -13.60
N TYR A 29 3.37 2.98 -13.09
CA TYR A 29 4.70 2.90 -13.67
C TYR A 29 4.97 1.56 -14.36
N LYS A 30 3.94 0.83 -14.77
CA LYS A 30 4.08 -0.50 -15.42
C LYS A 30 5.01 -0.55 -16.64
N ASN A 31 5.24 0.58 -17.30
CA ASN A 31 6.14 0.71 -18.46
C ASN A 31 7.59 1.08 -18.07
N ASP A 32 7.82 1.45 -16.81
CA ASP A 32 9.13 1.60 -16.19
C ASP A 32 9.42 0.33 -15.38
N LYS A 33 10.27 -0.54 -15.93
CA LYS A 33 10.50 -1.88 -15.39
C LYS A 33 11.03 -1.84 -13.96
N ASP A 34 11.98 -0.94 -13.67
CA ASP A 34 12.65 -0.93 -12.37
C ASP A 34 11.69 -0.40 -11.29
N ALA A 35 10.95 0.67 -11.59
CA ALA A 35 9.94 1.20 -10.69
C ALA A 35 8.81 0.19 -10.43
N ALA A 36 8.32 -0.48 -11.49
CA ALA A 36 7.26 -1.47 -11.35
C ALA A 36 7.70 -2.70 -10.53
N ILE A 37 8.93 -3.18 -10.73
CA ILE A 37 9.47 -4.33 -9.98
C ILE A 37 9.69 -3.98 -8.51
N ASP A 38 10.25 -2.80 -8.22
CA ASP A 38 10.49 -2.36 -6.85
C ASP A 38 9.17 -2.18 -6.07
N ALA A 39 8.21 -1.47 -6.67
CA ALA A 39 6.89 -1.28 -6.06
C ALA A 39 6.12 -2.61 -5.92
N GLY A 40 6.18 -3.49 -6.91
CA GLY A 40 5.58 -4.83 -6.85
C GLY A 40 6.21 -5.74 -5.78
N SER A 41 7.52 -5.60 -5.56
CA SER A 41 8.23 -6.30 -4.47
C SER A 41 7.77 -5.77 -3.11
N SER A 42 7.57 -4.46 -2.99
CA SER A 42 7.00 -3.83 -1.78
C SER A 42 5.58 -4.33 -1.48
N VAL A 43 4.73 -4.49 -2.50
CA VAL A 43 3.40 -5.12 -2.35
C VAL A 43 3.55 -6.51 -1.74
N SER A 44 4.42 -7.35 -2.31
CA SER A 44 4.61 -8.73 -1.86
C SER A 44 5.09 -8.79 -0.40
N ALA A 45 6.04 -7.94 -0.02
CA ALA A 45 6.54 -7.86 1.36
C ALA A 45 5.46 -7.39 2.36
N LEU A 46 4.60 -6.45 1.98
CA LEU A 46 3.57 -5.91 2.89
C LEU A 46 2.44 -6.91 3.18
N ARG A 47 2.19 -7.87 2.27
CA ARG A 47 1.21 -8.95 2.50
C ARG A 47 1.53 -9.79 3.73
N ASP A 48 2.82 -9.94 4.07
CA ASP A 48 3.27 -10.70 5.23
C ASP A 48 2.97 -10.00 6.57
N TRP A 49 2.64 -8.69 6.54
CA TRP A 49 2.51 -7.86 7.74
C TRP A 49 1.08 -7.33 7.94
N THR A 50 0.09 -7.82 7.21
CA THR A 50 -1.33 -7.44 7.39
C THR A 50 -2.27 -8.61 7.20
N TYR A 51 -3.36 -8.66 7.98
CA TYR A 51 -4.42 -9.65 7.82
C TYR A 51 -5.65 -9.02 7.18
N TYR A 52 -6.00 -9.47 5.98
CA TYR A 52 -7.13 -8.97 5.22
C TYR A 52 -7.78 -10.07 4.38
N ASP A 53 -8.99 -9.83 3.87
CA ASP A 53 -9.74 -10.74 3.00
C ASP A 53 -9.02 -10.91 1.64
N LEU A 54 -8.23 -11.97 1.51
CA LEU A 54 -7.43 -12.28 0.31
C LEU A 54 -8.28 -12.63 -0.91
N ASP A 55 -9.53 -13.05 -0.72
CA ASP A 55 -10.42 -13.42 -1.80
C ASP A 55 -11.05 -12.17 -2.44
N LYS A 56 -11.45 -11.19 -1.61
CA LYS A 56 -12.13 -9.97 -2.11
C LYS A 56 -11.22 -8.79 -2.36
N ALA A 57 -10.10 -8.68 -1.64
CA ALA A 57 -9.25 -7.50 -1.73
C ALA A 57 -8.61 -7.28 -3.10
N PRO A 58 -8.13 -8.29 -3.86
CA PRO A 58 -7.48 -8.05 -5.15
C PRO A 58 -8.32 -7.24 -6.13
N ASP A 59 -9.59 -7.63 -6.33
CA ASP A 59 -10.50 -6.94 -7.25
C ASP A 59 -10.86 -5.53 -6.77
N VAL A 60 -11.10 -5.39 -5.46
CA VAL A 60 -11.48 -4.12 -4.84
C VAL A 60 -10.33 -3.11 -4.85
N ILE A 61 -9.10 -3.57 -4.64
CA ILE A 61 -7.88 -2.76 -4.74
C ILE A 61 -7.65 -2.34 -6.19
N LYS A 62 -7.73 -3.29 -7.13
CA LYS A 62 -7.54 -3.03 -8.56
C LYS A 62 -8.51 -1.96 -9.06
N ALA A 63 -9.81 -2.12 -8.78
CA ALA A 63 -10.82 -1.17 -9.21
C ALA A 63 -10.59 0.25 -8.65
N LEU A 64 -10.19 0.35 -7.37
CA LEU A 64 -9.88 1.65 -6.76
C LEU A 64 -8.65 2.31 -7.41
N VAL A 65 -7.57 1.55 -7.59
CA VAL A 65 -6.36 2.03 -8.26
C VAL A 65 -6.67 2.52 -9.68
N GLU A 66 -7.37 1.72 -10.48
CA GLU A 66 -7.74 2.08 -11.85
C GLU A 66 -8.59 3.37 -11.87
N SER A 67 -9.54 3.52 -10.94
CA SER A 67 -10.37 4.71 -10.85
C SER A 67 -9.60 5.99 -10.53
N TYR A 68 -8.55 5.91 -9.70
CA TYR A 68 -7.71 7.07 -9.37
C TYR A 68 -6.76 7.41 -10.51
N LEU A 69 -6.16 6.40 -11.14
CA LEU A 69 -5.25 6.61 -12.28
C LEU A 69 -5.97 7.18 -13.50
N ALA A 70 -7.25 6.84 -13.71
CA ALA A 70 -8.09 7.37 -14.77
C ALA A 70 -8.53 8.83 -14.56
N ARG A 71 -8.30 9.44 -13.39
CA ARG A 71 -8.68 10.84 -13.15
C ARG A 71 -7.90 11.78 -14.05
N ASP A 72 -8.58 12.81 -14.54
CA ASP A 72 -7.98 13.81 -15.41
C ASP A 72 -7.37 14.92 -14.56
N TYR A 73 -6.05 14.86 -14.35
CA TYR A 73 -5.30 15.84 -13.55
C TYR A 73 -4.57 16.78 -14.49
N HIS A 74 -4.87 18.07 -14.36
CA HIS A 74 -4.25 19.13 -15.14
C HIS A 74 -3.81 20.26 -14.23
N ASN A 75 -2.64 20.81 -14.51
CA ASN A 75 -2.15 22.01 -13.87
C ASN A 75 -1.52 22.89 -14.94
N PRO A 76 -2.19 23.98 -15.37
CA PRO A 76 -1.71 24.84 -16.44
C PRO A 76 -0.30 25.39 -16.23
N LEU A 77 0.16 25.54 -14.98
CA LEU A 77 1.52 25.98 -14.67
C LEU A 77 2.53 24.86 -14.89
N ALA A 78 2.24 23.65 -14.42
CA ALA A 78 3.11 22.50 -14.61
C ALA A 78 3.17 22.10 -16.09
N ASP A 79 2.04 22.18 -16.80
CA ASP A 79 1.94 21.91 -18.23
C ASP A 79 2.80 22.89 -19.07
N ALA A 80 2.97 24.13 -18.60
CA ALA A 80 3.83 25.12 -19.22
C ALA A 80 5.33 24.88 -18.97
N GLU A 81 5.69 24.26 -17.83
CA GLU A 81 7.08 23.98 -17.47
C GLU A 81 7.59 22.63 -18.02
N THR A 82 6.75 21.60 -17.98
CA THR A 82 7.10 20.24 -18.38
C THR A 82 6.05 19.70 -19.34
N LYS A 83 6.45 19.54 -20.59
CA LYS A 83 5.59 18.92 -21.61
C LYS A 83 5.25 17.49 -21.21
N ASP A 84 3.97 17.13 -21.32
CA ASP A 84 3.44 15.78 -21.06
C ASP A 84 3.71 15.29 -19.62
N VAL A 85 3.72 16.21 -18.64
CA VAL A 85 3.84 15.86 -17.21
C VAL A 85 2.72 14.90 -16.79
N ARG A 86 3.11 13.79 -16.14
CA ARG A 86 2.17 12.83 -15.56
C ARG A 86 1.99 13.10 -14.07
N PHE A 87 0.75 13.08 -13.61
CA PHE A 87 0.39 13.24 -12.19
C PHE A 87 0.17 11.90 -11.48
N ASP A 88 0.67 10.79 -12.02
CA ASP A 88 0.34 9.45 -11.52
C ASP A 88 0.74 9.24 -10.04
N MET A 89 1.92 9.72 -9.63
CA MET A 89 2.34 9.67 -8.22
C MET A 89 1.38 10.47 -7.32
N LEU A 90 0.97 11.66 -7.75
CA LEU A 90 0.02 12.50 -7.00
C LEU A 90 -1.33 11.79 -6.86
N LYS A 91 -1.84 11.17 -7.93
CA LYS A 91 -3.06 10.35 -7.91
C LYS A 91 -2.95 9.19 -6.91
N CYS A 92 -1.79 8.54 -6.82
CA CYS A 92 -1.55 7.49 -5.83
C CYS A 92 -1.49 8.01 -4.39
N LEU A 93 -0.94 9.21 -4.16
CA LEU A 93 -0.98 9.85 -2.85
C LEU A 93 -2.41 10.23 -2.46
N ASP A 94 -3.19 10.78 -3.40
CA ASP A 94 -4.59 11.10 -3.17
C ASP A 94 -5.43 9.85 -2.89
N LEU A 95 -5.12 8.74 -3.56
CA LEU A 95 -5.71 7.43 -3.25
C LEU A 95 -5.39 7.01 -1.82
N TYR A 96 -4.13 7.12 -1.40
CA TYR A 96 -3.68 6.71 -0.07
C TYR A 96 -4.39 7.49 1.06
N HIS A 97 -4.74 8.75 0.81
CA HIS A 97 -5.47 9.62 1.73
C HIS A 97 -6.99 9.62 1.53
N SER A 98 -7.52 8.75 0.67
CA SER A 98 -8.94 8.73 0.32
C SER A 98 -9.86 8.12 1.38
N THR A 99 -11.09 8.63 1.43
CA THR A 99 -12.16 8.06 2.25
C THR A 99 -12.61 6.68 1.75
N GLU A 100 -12.42 6.44 0.46
CA GLU A 100 -12.69 5.20 -0.25
C GLU A 100 -11.74 4.10 0.21
N LEU A 101 -10.44 4.39 0.30
CA LEU A 101 -9.47 3.47 0.88
C LEU A 101 -9.75 3.24 2.38
N ASP A 102 -10.13 4.27 3.14
CA ASP A 102 -10.56 4.10 4.53
C ASP A 102 -11.76 3.16 4.67
N ALA A 103 -12.72 3.24 3.75
CA ALA A 103 -13.87 2.34 3.72
C ALA A 103 -13.45 0.90 3.40
N GLN A 104 -12.49 0.71 2.49
CA GLN A 104 -11.92 -0.60 2.20
C GLN A 104 -11.19 -1.19 3.41
N VAL A 105 -10.40 -0.40 4.12
CA VAL A 105 -9.72 -0.84 5.36
C VAL A 105 -10.73 -1.37 6.37
N ARG A 106 -11.82 -0.63 6.62
CA ARG A 106 -12.88 -1.05 7.57
C ARG A 106 -13.57 -2.36 7.15
N ARG A 107 -13.69 -2.61 5.85
CA ARG A 107 -14.40 -3.78 5.31
C ARG A 107 -13.52 -5.01 5.17
N LEU A 108 -12.26 -4.83 4.81
CA LEU A 108 -11.37 -5.91 4.35
C LEU A 108 -10.30 -6.30 5.38
N VAL A 109 -9.88 -5.38 6.26
CA VAL A 109 -8.78 -5.63 7.20
C VAL A 109 -9.31 -6.21 8.50
N SER A 110 -8.77 -7.35 8.91
CA SER A 110 -9.05 -7.97 10.20
C SER A 110 -8.28 -7.26 11.31
N LYS A 111 -8.95 -6.90 12.42
CA LYS A 111 -8.35 -6.20 13.57
C LYS A 111 -7.48 -5.00 13.14
N PRO A 112 -8.04 -3.99 12.45
CA PRO A 112 -7.27 -2.95 11.77
C PRO A 112 -6.29 -2.17 12.66
N ASN A 113 -6.55 -2.12 13.98
CA ASN A 113 -5.72 -1.40 14.96
C ASN A 113 -4.63 -2.27 15.61
N HIS A 114 -4.59 -3.58 15.33
CA HIS A 114 -3.55 -4.49 15.80
C HIS A 114 -2.32 -4.40 14.90
N THR A 115 -1.19 -4.86 15.43
CA THR A 115 0.09 -4.97 14.72
C THR A 115 0.53 -6.44 14.68
N TYR A 116 1.33 -6.81 13.69
CA TYR A 116 1.87 -8.17 13.59
C TYR A 116 2.61 -8.58 14.87
N ARG A 117 3.43 -7.68 15.43
CA ARG A 117 4.22 -7.97 16.63
C ARG A 117 3.36 -8.19 17.87
N GLN A 118 2.21 -7.53 17.99
CA GLN A 118 1.27 -7.78 19.09
C GLN A 118 0.66 -9.18 19.00
N ASP A 119 0.28 -9.60 17.80
CA ASP A 119 -0.38 -10.90 17.60
C ASP A 119 0.62 -12.07 17.45
N ASN A 120 1.89 -11.78 17.15
CA ASN A 120 2.97 -12.77 17.00
C ASN A 120 4.17 -12.40 17.90
N PRO A 121 4.00 -12.48 19.24
CA PRO A 121 5.09 -12.20 20.16
C PRO A 121 6.23 -13.20 19.94
N LYS A 122 7.48 -12.74 20.08
CA LYS A 122 8.61 -13.66 20.13
C LYS A 122 8.39 -14.63 21.30
N PRO A 123 8.71 -15.93 21.14
CA PRO A 123 8.73 -16.83 22.28
C PRO A 123 9.57 -16.20 23.38
N ALA A 124 9.05 -16.16 24.61
CA ALA A 124 9.91 -15.84 25.74
C ALA A 124 11.05 -16.84 25.71
N ASN A 125 12.31 -16.36 25.76
CA ASN A 125 13.44 -17.24 25.99
C ASN A 125 13.22 -17.89 27.36
N THR A 126 12.58 -19.06 27.39
CA THR A 126 12.63 -19.95 28.54
C THR A 126 14.02 -20.57 28.52
N GLN A 127 15.02 -19.77 28.87
CA GLN A 127 16.25 -20.32 29.43
C GLN A 127 15.89 -20.74 30.84
N ALA A 128 15.68 -22.05 30.99
CA ALA A 128 15.86 -22.77 32.23
C ALA A 128 16.84 -23.92 31.94
N PRO A 129 17.67 -24.36 32.90
CA PRO A 129 17.89 -23.85 34.25
C PRO A 129 19.15 -22.97 34.40
#